data_AF-A0A7J8N188-F1
#
_entry.id   AF-A0A7J8N188-F1
#
_cell.length_a   1.000
_cell.length_b   1.000
_cell.length_c   1.000
_cell.angle_alpha   90.00
_cell.angle_beta   90.00
_cell.angle_gamma   90.00
#
_symmetry.space_group_name_H-M   'P 1'
#
loop_
_entity.id
_entity.type
_entity.pdbx_description
1 polymer ?
#
loop_
_entity_poly.entity_id
_entity_poly.type
_entity_poly.pdbx_seq_one_letter_code
_entity_poly.pdbx_strand_id
1 'polypeptide(L)'
;GRSGSCSRPGTKACREKLRRDKLNERFLDLSSTLEPGRPARTDKSAILDDAIRVLTQLRTDAQELKETNEKLLEEIKSLKAEKNEIREEKLVLKANKERIEQQLKTLNVSPAGYLPAHPAGYHAAANKMAVFPGYGLVPMWQYLPPSARDTSQDHELRPPAA
;
A
#
# COMPACT_ATOMS: atom_id res chain seq x y z
N GLY A 1 -15.63 66.42 -39.12
CA GLY A 1 -16.25 65.42 -38.21
C GLY A 1 -17.59 65.01 -38.76
N ARG A 2 -17.83 63.71 -38.97
CA ARG A 2 -19.16 63.18 -39.27
C ARG A 2 -19.44 62.02 -38.33
N SER A 3 -20.05 62.37 -37.20
CA SER A 3 -20.59 61.45 -36.21
C SER A 3 -21.82 60.76 -36.81
N GLY A 4 -21.59 59.70 -37.58
CA GLY A 4 -22.64 58.82 -38.06
C GLY A 4 -23.04 57.84 -36.95
N SER A 5 -23.96 58.26 -36.11
CA SER A 5 -24.72 57.40 -35.19
C SER A 5 -25.31 56.21 -35.97
N CYS A 6 -24.64 55.06 -35.90
CA CYS A 6 -25.13 53.78 -36.44
C CYS A 6 -26.23 53.23 -35.53
N SER A 7 -27.34 53.96 -35.41
CA SER A 7 -28.47 53.59 -34.55
C SER A 7 -29.70 53.16 -35.34
N ARG A 8 -29.66 53.12 -36.69
CA ARG A 8 -30.72 52.50 -37.49
C ARG A 8 -30.42 51.00 -37.70
N PRO A 9 -31.23 50.07 -37.18
CA PRO A 9 -31.05 48.62 -37.37
C PRO A 9 -31.16 48.15 -38.84
N GLY A 10 -31.49 49.03 -39.79
CA GLY A 10 -31.85 48.68 -41.15
C GLY A 10 -30.70 48.54 -42.16
N THR A 11 -29.51 49.10 -41.90
CA THR A 11 -28.41 49.04 -42.89
C THR A 11 -27.57 47.77 -42.74
N LYS A 12 -27.06 47.26 -43.86
CA LYS A 12 -26.15 46.11 -43.89
C LYS A 12 -24.93 46.33 -42.99
N ALA A 13 -24.40 47.56 -42.97
CA ALA A 13 -23.25 47.93 -42.16
C ALA A 13 -23.53 47.84 -40.65
N CYS A 14 -24.68 48.34 -40.17
CA CYS A 14 -25.05 48.23 -38.76
C CYS A 14 -25.18 46.78 -38.31
N ARG A 15 -25.81 45.92 -39.13
CA ARG A 15 -25.95 44.48 -38.82
C ARG A 15 -24.60 43.78 -38.74
N GLU A 16 -23.70 44.08 -39.66
CA GLU A 16 -22.36 43.50 -39.67
C GLU A 16 -21.50 43.99 -38.48
N LYS A 17 -21.64 45.26 -38.09
CA LYS A 17 -21.00 45.77 -36.87
C LYS A 17 -21.46 44.97 -35.66
N LEU A 18 -22.77 44.83 -35.45
CA LEU A 18 -23.31 44.06 -34.33
C LEU A 18 -22.83 42.59 -34.33
N ARG A 19 -22.73 41.97 -35.52
CA ARG A 19 -22.21 40.61 -35.66
C ARG A 19 -20.73 40.53 -35.22
N ARG A 20 -19.89 41.50 -35.62
CA ARG A 20 -18.48 41.56 -35.24
C ARG A 20 -18.29 41.86 -33.76
N ASP A 21 -19.07 42.78 -33.21
CA ASP A 21 -19.03 43.11 -31.79
C ASP A 21 -19.35 41.86 -30.97
N LYS A 22 -20.44 41.14 -31.29
CA LYS A 22 -20.78 39.87 -30.63
C LYS A 22 -19.70 38.79 -30.77
N LEU A 23 -19.03 38.71 -31.92
CA LEU A 23 -17.92 37.79 -32.12
C LEU A 23 -16.72 38.17 -31.25
N ASN A 24 -16.39 39.45 -31.15
CA ASN A 24 -15.30 39.95 -30.32
C ASN A 24 -15.56 39.68 -28.84
N GLU A 25 -16.79 39.85 -28.35
CA GLU A 25 -17.17 39.47 -26.97
C GLU A 25 -16.83 38.00 -26.70
N ARG A 26 -17.09 37.08 -27.64
CA ARG A 26 -16.71 35.66 -27.47
C ARG A 26 -15.21 35.43 -27.39
N PHE A 27 -14.40 36.21 -28.11
CA PHE A 27 -12.94 36.13 -27.98
C PHE A 27 -12.46 36.66 -26.64
N LEU A 28 -13.08 37.71 -26.10
CA LEU A 28 -12.78 38.25 -24.77
C LEU A 28 -13.17 37.24 -23.67
N ASP A 29 -14.38 36.68 -23.75
CA ASP A 29 -14.85 35.62 -22.85
C ASP A 29 -13.88 34.44 -22.86
N LEU A 30 -13.49 33.96 -24.05
CA LEU A 30 -12.57 32.85 -24.19
C LEU A 30 -11.18 33.17 -23.62
N SER A 31 -10.61 34.33 -23.93
CA SER A 31 -9.31 34.74 -23.40
C SER A 31 -9.32 34.81 -21.86
N SER A 32 -10.38 35.35 -21.26
CA SER A 32 -10.49 35.44 -19.79
C SER A 32 -10.66 34.08 -19.12
N THR A 33 -11.31 33.13 -19.81
CA THR A 33 -11.49 31.75 -19.33
C THR A 33 -10.18 30.97 -19.37
N LEU A 34 -9.38 31.15 -20.43
CA LEU A 34 -8.11 30.43 -20.61
C LEU A 34 -7.02 30.89 -19.63
N GLU A 35 -6.94 32.18 -19.34
CA GLU A 35 -5.96 32.73 -18.40
C GLU A 35 -6.61 33.71 -17.41
N PRO A 36 -7.26 33.18 -16.34
CA PRO A 36 -7.81 34.01 -15.28
C PRO A 36 -6.71 34.89 -14.64
N GLY A 37 -6.94 36.20 -14.60
CA GLY A 37 -6.03 37.16 -13.96
C GLY A 37 -4.96 37.79 -14.86
N ARG A 38 -4.89 37.43 -16.15
CA ARG A 38 -4.09 38.17 -17.15
C ARG A 38 -4.95 39.13 -17.97
N PRO A 39 -4.38 40.24 -18.47
CA PRO A 39 -5.08 41.10 -19.43
C PRO A 39 -5.55 40.31 -20.66
N ALA A 40 -6.74 40.61 -21.15
CA ALA A 40 -7.30 39.94 -22.32
C ALA A 40 -6.37 40.09 -23.53
N ARG A 41 -6.05 38.96 -24.16
CA ARG A 41 -5.23 38.94 -25.38
C ARG A 41 -6.03 39.51 -26.55
N THR A 42 -5.34 40.17 -27.47
CA THR A 42 -5.93 40.76 -28.67
C THR A 42 -5.73 39.91 -29.93
N ASP A 43 -4.73 39.02 -29.93
CA ASP A 43 -4.46 38.10 -31.03
C ASP A 43 -5.44 36.92 -31.03
N LYS A 44 -6.30 36.88 -32.05
CA LYS A 44 -7.35 35.86 -32.21
C LYS A 44 -6.81 34.47 -32.52
N SER A 45 -5.72 34.36 -33.29
CA SER A 45 -5.11 33.07 -33.60
C SER A 45 -4.51 32.45 -32.34
N ALA A 46 -3.74 33.24 -31.59
CA ALA A 46 -3.14 32.77 -30.34
C ALA A 46 -4.19 32.31 -29.32
N ILE A 47 -5.33 33.03 -29.19
CA ILE A 47 -6.44 32.61 -28.32
C ILE A 47 -7.00 31.24 -28.74
N LEU A 48 -7.16 31.00 -30.04
CA LEU A 48 -7.69 29.73 -30.54
C LEU A 48 -6.69 28.58 -30.34
N ASP A 49 -5.40 28.81 -30.63
CA ASP A 49 -4.35 27.82 -30.43
C ASP A 49 -4.21 27.44 -28.94
N ASP A 50 -4.27 28.44 -28.06
CA ASP A 50 -4.28 28.25 -26.61
C ASP A 50 -5.52 27.45 -26.17
N ALA A 51 -6.71 27.77 -26.71
CA ALA A 51 -7.93 27.04 -26.40
C ALA A 51 -7.84 25.56 -26.80
N ILE A 52 -7.32 25.27 -27.99
CA ILE A 52 -7.13 23.91 -28.49
C ILE A 52 -6.15 23.16 -27.58
N ARG A 53 -5.03 23.80 -27.22
CA ARG A 53 -4.02 23.21 -26.33
C ARG A 53 -4.60 22.88 -24.96
N VAL A 54 -5.26 23.84 -24.32
CA VAL A 54 -5.87 23.65 -22.98
C VAL A 54 -6.95 22.58 -23.01
N LEU A 55 -7.84 22.58 -24.02
CA LEU A 55 -8.88 21.56 -24.15
C LEU A 55 -8.29 20.16 -24.35
N THR A 56 -7.21 20.04 -25.11
CA THR A 56 -6.53 18.75 -25.31
C THR A 56 -5.91 18.27 -24.00
N GLN A 57 -5.21 19.14 -23.28
CA GLN A 57 -4.64 18.81 -21.98
C GLN A 57 -5.70 18.37 -20.98
N LEU A 58 -6.78 19.15 -20.82
CA LEU A 58 -7.86 18.83 -19.89
C LEU A 58 -8.56 17.50 -20.22
N ARG A 59 -8.66 17.14 -21.50
CA ARG A 59 -9.19 15.83 -21.92
C ARG A 59 -8.26 14.69 -21.51
N THR A 60 -6.96 14.86 -21.71
CA THR A 60 -5.95 13.88 -21.27
C THR A 60 -5.99 13.74 -19.75
N ASP A 61 -5.92 14.84 -19.00
CA ASP A 61 -5.95 14.83 -17.54
C ASP A 61 -7.23 14.18 -17.00
N ALA A 62 -8.39 14.47 -17.60
CA ALA A 62 -9.65 13.86 -17.22
C ALA A 62 -9.67 12.34 -17.46
N GLN A 63 -9.05 11.88 -18.54
CA GLN A 63 -8.94 10.45 -18.85
C GLN A 63 -7.99 9.74 -17.87
N GLU A 64 -6.82 10.33 -17.59
CA GLU A 64 -5.87 9.80 -16.61
C GLU A 64 -6.48 9.75 -15.18
N LEU A 65 -7.20 10.80 -14.77
CA LEU A 65 -7.91 10.84 -13.51
C LEU A 65 -8.98 9.74 -13.42
N LYS A 66 -9.68 9.47 -14.52
CA LYS A 66 -10.66 8.39 -14.59
C LYS A 66 -10.00 7.02 -14.41
N GLU A 67 -8.92 6.77 -15.14
CA GLU A 67 -8.17 5.51 -15.07
C GLU A 67 -7.55 5.27 -13.69
N THR A 68 -6.95 6.30 -13.10
CA THR A 68 -6.38 6.21 -11.74
C THR A 68 -7.44 5.98 -10.68
N ASN A 69 -8.63 6.61 -10.80
CA ASN A 69 -9.75 6.37 -9.90
C ASN A 69 -10.27 4.92 -10.02
N GLU A 70 -10.45 4.42 -11.24
CA GLU A 70 -10.83 3.02 -11.50
C GLU A 70 -9.82 2.05 -10.87
N LYS A 71 -8.52 2.29 -11.06
CA LYS A 71 -7.46 1.48 -10.45
C LYS A 71 -7.51 1.50 -8.92
N LEU A 72 -7.71 2.66 -8.31
CA LEU A 72 -7.81 2.79 -6.85
C LEU A 72 -9.04 2.06 -6.29
N LEU A 73 -10.17 2.09 -6.99
CA LEU A 73 -11.37 1.35 -6.60
C LEU A 73 -11.13 -0.17 -6.61
N GLU A 74 -10.45 -0.66 -7.63
CA GLU A 74 -10.07 -2.08 -7.74
C GLU A 74 -9.09 -2.49 -6.63
N GLU A 75 -8.12 -1.64 -6.30
CA GLU A 75 -7.18 -1.86 -5.20
C GLU A 75 -7.91 -1.88 -3.84
N ILE A 76 -8.82 -0.94 -3.60
CA ILE A 76 -9.67 -0.92 -2.39
C ILE A 76 -10.49 -2.21 -2.27
N LYS A 77 -11.04 -2.70 -3.38
CA LYS A 77 -11.80 -3.95 -3.41
C LYS A 77 -10.92 -5.15 -3.07
N SER A 78 -9.72 -5.23 -3.65
CA SER A 78 -8.73 -6.28 -3.35
C SER A 78 -8.34 -6.27 -1.87
N LEU A 79 -7.96 -5.11 -1.33
CA LEU A 79 -7.56 -4.95 0.06
C LEU A 79 -8.70 -5.31 1.04
N LYS A 80 -9.95 -5.01 0.67
CA LYS A 80 -11.11 -5.43 1.48
C LYS A 80 -11.27 -6.94 1.50
N ALA A 81 -11.04 -7.62 0.38
CA ALA A 81 -11.09 -9.08 0.30
C ALA A 81 -9.99 -9.72 1.14
N GLU A 82 -8.73 -9.28 0.95
CA GLU A 82 -7.57 -9.77 1.72
C GLU A 82 -7.75 -9.56 3.23
N LYS A 83 -8.22 -8.37 3.65
CA LYS A 83 -8.53 -8.09 5.05
C LYS A 83 -9.55 -9.07 5.63
N ASN A 84 -10.55 -9.48 4.84
CA ASN A 84 -11.56 -10.43 5.30
C ASN A 84 -10.97 -11.84 5.40
N GLU A 85 -10.19 -12.28 4.42
CA GLU A 85 -9.50 -13.58 4.43
C GLU A 85 -8.58 -13.70 5.67
N ILE A 86 -7.75 -12.69 5.95
CA ILE A 86 -6.90 -12.66 7.16
C ILE A 86 -7.74 -12.77 8.44
N ARG A 87 -8.94 -12.16 8.47
CA ARG A 87 -9.82 -12.25 9.63
C ARG A 87 -10.35 -13.68 9.80
N GLU A 88 -10.72 -14.34 8.72
CA GLU A 88 -11.17 -15.73 8.73
C GLU A 88 -10.06 -16.68 9.18
N GLU A 89 -8.87 -16.57 8.58
CA GLU A 89 -7.69 -17.34 8.97
C GLU A 89 -7.32 -17.14 10.44
N LYS A 90 -7.36 -15.89 10.93
CA LYS A 90 -7.10 -15.57 12.33
C LYS A 90 -8.09 -16.27 13.26
N LEU A 91 -9.38 -16.34 12.90
CA LEU A 91 -10.38 -17.03 13.70
C LEU A 91 -10.13 -18.54 13.73
N VAL A 92 -9.80 -19.14 12.59
CA VAL A 92 -9.46 -20.56 12.47
C VAL A 92 -8.23 -20.89 13.31
N LEU A 93 -7.16 -20.09 13.21
CA LEU A 93 -5.95 -20.27 14.00
C LEU A 93 -6.21 -20.14 15.50
N LYS A 94 -7.06 -19.19 15.91
CA LYS A 94 -7.45 -19.03 17.32
C LYS A 94 -8.17 -20.29 17.83
N ALA A 95 -9.12 -20.82 17.07
CA ALA A 95 -9.84 -22.03 17.44
C ALA A 95 -8.90 -23.25 17.51
N ASN A 96 -7.98 -23.39 16.57
CA ASN A 96 -6.99 -24.48 16.56
C ASN A 96 -6.02 -24.37 17.74
N LYS A 97 -5.56 -23.15 18.07
CA LYS A 97 -4.74 -22.90 19.25
C LYS A 97 -5.47 -23.33 20.54
N GLU A 98 -6.72 -22.89 20.72
CA GLU A 98 -7.52 -23.26 21.90
C GLU A 98 -7.72 -24.78 22.01
N ARG A 99 -7.98 -25.47 20.88
CA ARG A 99 -8.07 -26.94 20.83
C ARG A 99 -6.77 -27.62 21.28
N ILE A 100 -5.62 -27.18 20.77
CA ILE A 100 -4.31 -27.77 21.13
C ILE A 100 -3.99 -27.50 22.60
N GLU A 101 -4.26 -26.29 23.10
CA GLU A 101 -4.06 -25.96 24.51
C GLU A 101 -4.92 -26.83 25.44
N GLN A 102 -6.16 -27.14 25.04
CA GLN A 102 -7.02 -28.09 25.77
C GLN A 102 -6.41 -29.51 25.76
N GLN A 103 -5.94 -29.99 24.61
CA GLN A 103 -5.29 -31.31 24.51
C GLN A 103 -4.03 -31.40 25.40
N LEU A 104 -3.18 -30.37 25.40
CA LEU A 104 -2.00 -30.31 26.26
C LEU A 104 -2.36 -30.30 27.75
N LYS A 105 -3.41 -29.56 28.14
CA LYS A 105 -3.91 -29.60 29.53
C LYS A 105 -4.38 -30.99 29.90
N THR A 106 -5.09 -31.71 29.03
CA THR A 106 -5.52 -33.09 29.32
C THR A 106 -4.36 -34.08 29.39
N LEU A 107 -3.32 -33.92 28.55
CA LEU A 107 -2.13 -34.77 28.55
C LEU A 107 -1.21 -34.54 29.77
N ASN A 108 -1.12 -33.30 30.25
CA ASN A 108 -0.38 -32.98 31.47
C ASN A 108 -1.11 -33.40 32.77
N VAL A 109 -2.35 -33.88 32.67
CA VAL A 109 -3.06 -34.57 33.76
C VAL A 109 -2.80 -36.07 33.64
N SER A 110 -1.53 -36.46 33.65
CA SER A 110 -1.11 -37.83 33.99
C SER A 110 -0.84 -37.88 35.50
N PRO A 111 -1.23 -38.94 36.22
CA PRO A 111 -1.18 -38.96 37.68
C PRO A 111 0.25 -38.65 38.15
N ALA A 112 0.37 -37.72 39.11
CA ALA A 112 1.61 -37.52 39.85
C ALA A 112 2.01 -38.85 40.51
N GLY A 113 2.90 -39.59 39.85
CA GLY A 113 3.36 -40.88 40.32
C GLY A 113 4.42 -41.42 39.38
N TYR A 114 5.63 -41.60 39.93
CA TYR A 114 6.76 -42.31 39.33
C TYR A 114 7.59 -41.56 38.28
N LEU A 115 8.44 -40.64 38.74
CA LEU A 115 9.78 -40.51 38.16
C LEU A 115 10.83 -40.65 39.27
N PRO A 116 11.85 -41.53 39.13
CA PRO A 116 12.91 -41.70 40.12
C PRO A 116 13.77 -40.44 40.21
N ALA A 117 14.09 -40.00 41.43
CA ALA A 117 15.05 -38.93 41.65
C ALA A 117 16.42 -39.34 41.08
N HIS A 118 16.92 -38.62 40.07
CA HIS A 118 18.28 -38.81 39.57
C HIS A 118 19.28 -38.32 40.63
N PRO A 119 20.37 -39.06 40.89
CA PRO A 119 21.40 -38.62 41.83
C PRO A 119 22.12 -37.39 41.29
N ALA A 120 22.29 -36.37 42.13
CA ALA A 120 23.03 -35.17 41.78
C ALA A 120 24.47 -35.54 41.41
N GLY A 121 24.81 -35.38 40.13
CA GLY A 121 26.17 -35.52 39.63
C GLY A 121 27.06 -34.41 40.19
N TYR A 122 28.19 -34.81 40.74
CA TYR A 122 29.27 -34.00 41.28
C TYR A 122 29.66 -32.84 40.32
N HIS A 123 29.49 -31.59 40.74
CA HIS A 123 30.09 -30.45 40.07
C HIS A 123 31.47 -30.16 40.69
N ALA A 124 32.52 -30.53 39.97
CA ALA A 124 33.82 -29.91 40.13
C ALA A 124 33.91 -28.67 39.21
N ALA A 125 34.61 -27.65 39.70
CA ALA A 125 34.99 -26.39 39.06
C ALA A 125 34.02 -25.21 39.24
N ALA A 126 34.57 -24.20 39.92
CA ALA A 126 33.99 -22.92 40.25
C ALA A 126 33.60 -22.14 38.99
N ASN A 127 32.30 -21.90 38.80
CA ASN A 127 31.81 -20.78 38.01
C ASN A 127 30.62 -20.16 38.73
N LYS A 128 30.76 -18.87 39.06
CA LYS A 128 29.75 -18.06 39.74
C LYS A 128 28.68 -17.65 38.71
N MET A 129 27.72 -18.52 38.44
CA MET A 129 26.49 -18.15 37.75
C MET A 129 25.32 -18.63 38.59
N ALA A 130 24.47 -17.69 39.02
CA ALA A 130 23.26 -18.00 39.76
C ALA A 130 22.33 -18.82 38.86
N VAL A 131 22.13 -20.10 39.22
CA VAL A 131 21.13 -20.95 38.57
C VAL A 131 19.76 -20.43 38.98
N PHE A 132 19.08 -19.73 38.07
CA PHE A 132 17.71 -19.27 38.25
C PHE A 132 16.77 -20.49 38.28
N PRO A 133 15.87 -20.62 39.28
CA PRO A 133 15.03 -21.82 39.46
C PRO A 133 14.03 -22.15 38.32
N GLY A 134 13.92 -21.31 37.30
CA GLY A 134 12.91 -21.43 36.23
C GLY A 134 13.36 -22.11 34.94
N TYR A 135 14.67 -22.28 34.72
CA TYR A 135 15.18 -23.02 33.57
C TYR A 135 15.63 -24.39 34.03
N GLY A 136 14.85 -25.42 33.70
CA GLY A 136 15.36 -26.78 33.74
C GLY A 136 16.62 -26.84 32.89
N LEU A 137 17.74 -27.24 33.50
CA LEU A 137 19.00 -27.59 32.84
C LEU A 137 18.81 -28.91 32.06
N VAL A 138 17.77 -28.97 31.22
CA VAL A 138 17.58 -30.07 30.27
C VAL A 138 18.34 -29.64 29.02
N PRO A 139 19.58 -30.10 28.84
CA PRO A 139 20.34 -29.73 27.67
C PRO A 139 19.60 -30.25 26.43
N MET A 140 19.51 -29.39 25.41
CA MET A 140 18.72 -29.63 24.21
C MET A 140 19.10 -30.92 23.46
N TRP A 141 20.30 -31.47 23.71
CA TRP A 141 20.71 -32.76 23.14
C TRP A 141 19.77 -33.90 23.50
N GLN A 142 19.03 -33.83 24.62
CA GLN A 142 18.06 -34.86 25.03
C GLN A 142 16.91 -35.04 24.03
N TYR A 143 16.60 -34.01 23.22
CA TYR A 143 15.56 -34.05 22.19
C TYR A 143 16.08 -34.45 20.80
N LEU A 144 17.40 -34.57 20.64
CA LEU A 144 17.99 -35.02 19.37
C LEU A 144 17.91 -36.54 19.22
N PRO A 145 17.58 -37.05 18.01
CA PRO A 145 17.59 -38.49 17.74
C PRO A 145 19.00 -39.08 17.91
N PRO A 146 19.14 -40.36 18.30
CA PRO A 146 20.45 -41.00 18.53
C PRO A 146 21.41 -40.88 17.33
N SER A 147 20.89 -40.90 16.10
CA SER A 147 21.65 -40.71 14.87
C SER A 147 22.32 -39.34 14.76
N ALA A 148 21.77 -38.30 15.40
CA ALA A 148 22.35 -36.96 15.43
C ALA A 148 23.35 -36.76 16.59
N ARG A 149 23.43 -37.74 17.51
CA ARG A 149 24.43 -37.76 18.60
C ARG A 149 25.66 -38.60 18.23
N ASP A 150 25.55 -39.39 17.16
CA ASP A 150 26.63 -40.23 16.68
C ASP A 150 27.61 -39.40 15.84
N THR A 151 28.66 -38.91 16.50
CA THR A 151 29.75 -38.18 15.86
C THR A 151 30.85 -39.11 15.34
N SER A 152 30.66 -40.44 15.40
CA SER A 152 31.69 -41.40 14.99
C SER A 152 32.08 -41.26 13.52
N GLN A 153 31.17 -40.78 12.65
CA GLN A 153 31.42 -40.56 11.23
C GLN A 153 31.67 -39.09 10.85
N ASP A 154 31.72 -38.16 11.82
CA ASP A 154 31.92 -36.72 11.53
C ASP A 154 33.31 -36.46 10.90
N HIS A 155 34.26 -37.37 11.13
CA HIS A 155 35.61 -37.34 10.56
C HIS A 155 35.67 -37.75 9.07
N GLU A 156 34.64 -38.41 8.54
CA GLU A 156 34.56 -38.79 7.12
C GLU A 156 34.09 -37.63 6.23
N LEU A 157 33.38 -36.65 6.83
CA LEU A 157 32.76 -35.53 6.12
C LEU A 157 33.59 -34.24 6.13
N ARG A 158 34.70 -34.20 6.89
CA ARG A 158 35.62 -33.04 6.88
C ARG A 158 36.92 -33.41 6.17
N PRO A 159 37.33 -32.64 5.14
CA PRO A 159 38.67 -32.79 4.60
C PRO A 159 39.70 -32.50 5.69
N PRO A 160 40.88 -33.17 5.68
CA PRO A 160 41.95 -32.90 6.64
C PRO A 160 42.29 -31.41 6.56
N ALA A 161 42.12 -30.69 7.68
CA ALA A 161 42.57 -29.32 7.78
C ALA A 161 44.09 -29.30 7.52
N ALA A 162 44.50 -28.51 6.53
CA ALA A 162 45.91 -28.17 6.31
C ALA A 162 46.45 -27.29 7.44
#